data_AF-A0A2J6X855-F1
#
_entry.id   AF-A0A2J6X855-F1
#
_cell.length_a   1.000
_cell.length_b   1.000
_cell.length_c   1.000
_cell.angle_alpha   90.00
_cell.angle_beta   90.00
_cell.angle_gamma   90.00
#
_symmetry.space_group_name_H-M   'P 1'
#
loop_
_entity.id
_entity.type
_entity.pdbx_description
1 polymer ?
#
loop_
_entity_poly.entity_id
_entity_poly.type
_entity_poly.pdbx_seq_one_letter_code
_entity_poly.pdbx_strand_id
1 'polypeptide(L)'
;DVADWFAQLWAESLGKAVDRHGKTARVGQTPVKALGATDQHSQVQLYMEGPYDKLINFIAVEKYAEDAPIPTAYEDLEGVSYLGGHTMAELIQAEQQATAIALSEAGQPNMTHIFPEINAFTLGQFFMLMEMQTAIAGELYDINAFDQPGVEAGKINTYALLGRRGFDERRAAIAARAQALDARWVV
;
A
#
# COMPACT_ATOMS: atom_id res chain seq x y z
N ASP A 1 9.27 4.91 -0.53
CA ASP A 1 8.94 4.24 -1.81
C ASP A 1 7.64 4.84 -2.38
N VAL A 2 7.32 4.68 -3.68
CA VAL A 2 6.05 5.12 -4.29
C VAL A 2 4.86 4.44 -3.62
N ALA A 3 4.99 3.17 -3.25
CA ALA A 3 3.98 2.45 -2.51
C ALA A 3 3.75 3.03 -1.09
N ASP A 4 4.81 3.47 -0.41
CA ASP A 4 4.68 4.14 0.90
C ASP A 4 3.99 5.50 0.76
N TRP A 5 4.31 6.26 -0.29
CA TRP A 5 3.63 7.52 -0.61
C TRP A 5 2.13 7.30 -0.86
N PHE A 6 1.78 6.30 -1.67
CA PHE A 6 0.38 5.97 -1.92
C PHE A 6 -0.33 5.51 -0.64
N ALA A 7 0.36 4.73 0.21
CA ALA A 7 -0.21 4.29 1.48
C ALA A 7 -0.58 5.46 2.39
N GLN A 8 0.27 6.49 2.46
CA GLN A 8 -0.06 7.71 3.18
C GLN A 8 -1.23 8.45 2.52
N LEU A 9 -1.16 8.71 1.21
CA LEU A 9 -2.20 9.41 0.47
C LEU A 9 -3.57 8.74 0.68
N TRP A 10 -3.67 7.44 0.47
CA TRP A 10 -4.93 6.71 0.54
C TRP A 10 -5.46 6.60 1.98
N ALA A 11 -4.61 6.21 2.94
CA ALA A 11 -5.03 6.00 4.32
C ALA A 11 -5.38 7.30 5.04
N GLU A 12 -4.53 8.32 4.94
CA GLU A 12 -4.70 9.58 5.68
C GLU A 12 -5.86 10.40 5.10
N SER A 13 -6.07 10.36 3.78
CA SER A 13 -7.20 11.04 3.14
C SER A 13 -8.53 10.32 3.35
N LEU A 14 -8.59 8.99 3.19
CA LEU A 14 -9.87 8.27 3.11
C LEU A 14 -10.28 7.55 4.40
N GLY A 15 -9.36 7.36 5.35
CA GLY A 15 -9.65 6.76 6.65
C GLY A 15 -10.35 7.74 7.58
N LYS A 16 -11.68 7.90 7.45
CA LYS A 16 -12.44 8.95 8.17
C LYS A 16 -13.58 8.40 9.02
N ALA A 17 -13.63 8.90 10.25
CA ALA A 17 -14.64 8.51 11.24
C ALA A 17 -16.01 9.13 10.97
N VAL A 18 -16.05 10.30 10.34
CA VAL A 18 -17.28 11.06 10.09
C VAL A 18 -17.40 11.50 8.63
N ASP A 19 -18.64 11.65 8.15
CA ASP A 19 -18.97 12.27 6.87
C ASP A 19 -18.93 13.81 6.96
N ARG A 20 -19.15 14.49 5.83
CA ARG A 20 -19.20 15.97 5.74
C ARG A 20 -20.34 16.59 6.53
N HIS A 21 -21.32 15.79 6.93
CA HIS A 21 -22.44 16.18 7.79
C HIS A 21 -22.18 15.93 9.28
N GLY A 22 -20.99 15.44 9.64
CA GLY A 22 -20.59 15.13 11.01
C GLY A 22 -21.21 13.85 11.57
N LYS A 23 -21.86 13.02 10.74
CA LYS A 23 -22.38 11.72 11.16
C LYS A 23 -21.29 10.66 11.09
N THR A 24 -21.45 9.58 11.83
CA THR A 24 -20.50 8.47 11.82
C THR A 24 -20.49 7.79 10.45
N ALA A 25 -19.33 7.75 9.80
CA ALA A 25 -19.08 7.06 8.53
C ALA A 25 -18.19 5.83 8.72
N ARG A 26 -17.03 6.02 9.39
CA ARG A 26 -15.98 4.98 9.58
C ARG A 26 -15.61 4.27 8.27
N VAL A 27 -15.40 5.06 7.23
CA VAL A 27 -14.94 4.59 5.92
C VAL A 27 -13.42 4.52 5.88
N GLY A 28 -12.91 3.73 4.94
CA GLY A 28 -11.48 3.59 4.68
C GLY A 28 -11.17 2.23 4.09
N GLN A 29 -10.15 2.19 3.24
CA GLN A 29 -9.55 0.95 2.76
C GLN A 29 -8.09 0.96 3.21
N THR A 30 -7.63 -0.14 3.80
CA THR A 30 -6.24 -0.24 4.26
C THR A 30 -5.32 -0.45 3.05
N PRO A 31 -4.42 0.48 2.73
CA PRO A 31 -3.42 0.25 1.70
C PRO A 31 -2.36 -0.73 2.22
N VAL A 32 -2.04 -1.74 1.42
CA VAL A 32 -1.01 -2.74 1.71
C VAL A 32 0.04 -2.70 0.62
N LYS A 33 1.31 -2.57 1.01
CA LYS A 33 2.45 -2.61 0.08
C LYS A 33 2.85 -4.05 -0.22
N ALA A 34 3.17 -4.32 -1.48
CA ALA A 34 3.86 -5.52 -1.93
C ALA A 34 4.87 -5.16 -3.03
N LEU A 35 5.95 -5.94 -3.16
CA LEU A 35 7.00 -5.77 -4.15
C LEU A 35 7.10 -6.99 -5.06
N GLY A 36 6.91 -6.81 -6.37
CA GLY A 36 7.14 -7.86 -7.36
C GLY A 36 8.63 -7.97 -7.74
N ALA A 37 9.18 -9.17 -7.93
CA ALA A 37 8.59 -10.49 -7.73
C ALA A 37 8.71 -11.02 -6.28
N THR A 38 9.46 -10.34 -5.41
CA THR A 38 9.80 -10.81 -4.05
C THR A 38 8.58 -11.30 -3.24
N ASP A 39 7.49 -10.54 -3.24
CA ASP A 39 6.29 -10.86 -2.47
C ASP A 39 5.35 -11.85 -3.16
N GLN A 40 5.70 -12.33 -4.35
CA GLN A 40 5.11 -13.57 -4.87
C GLN A 40 5.44 -14.76 -3.97
N HIS A 41 6.58 -14.70 -3.27
CA HIS A 41 7.01 -15.72 -2.32
C HIS A 41 6.63 -15.39 -0.86
N SER A 42 5.76 -14.40 -0.63
CA SER A 42 5.32 -14.03 0.73
C SER A 42 3.80 -13.84 0.81
N GLN A 43 3.21 -12.99 -0.04
CA GLN A 43 1.82 -12.55 0.07
C GLN A 43 0.88 -13.26 -0.91
N VAL A 44 1.37 -13.72 -2.07
CA VAL A 44 0.48 -14.19 -3.14
C VAL A 44 -0.40 -15.37 -2.71
N GLN A 45 0.07 -16.27 -1.84
CA GLN A 45 -0.80 -17.32 -1.27
C GLN A 45 -2.02 -16.72 -0.55
N LEU A 46 -1.82 -15.68 0.26
CA LEU A 46 -2.91 -14.97 0.96
C LEU A 46 -3.80 -14.21 -0.03
N TYR A 47 -3.24 -13.65 -1.09
CA TYR A 47 -4.01 -12.90 -2.09
C TYR A 47 -4.88 -13.81 -2.95
N MET A 48 -4.43 -15.03 -3.23
CA MET A 48 -5.12 -16.01 -4.03
C MET A 48 -6.26 -16.70 -3.26
N GLU A 49 -5.92 -17.29 -2.10
CA GLU A 49 -6.82 -18.20 -1.38
C GLU A 49 -7.35 -17.64 -0.06
N GLY A 50 -6.90 -16.45 0.33
CA GLY A 50 -7.37 -15.78 1.53
C GLY A 50 -8.75 -15.13 1.36
N PRO A 51 -9.15 -14.30 2.33
CA PRO A 51 -10.40 -13.56 2.25
C PRO A 51 -10.48 -12.68 0.99
N TYR A 52 -11.68 -12.62 0.40
CA TYR A 52 -12.02 -11.75 -0.72
C TYR A 52 -12.24 -10.30 -0.25
N ASP A 53 -11.15 -9.64 0.12
CA ASP A 53 -11.15 -8.30 0.71
C ASP A 53 -10.06 -7.37 0.13
N LYS A 54 -9.48 -7.72 -1.02
CA LYS A 54 -8.38 -6.99 -1.66
C LYS A 54 -8.71 -6.62 -3.10
N LEU A 55 -8.33 -5.42 -3.49
CA LEU A 55 -8.19 -4.97 -4.87
C LEU A 55 -6.71 -4.75 -5.14
N ILE A 56 -6.13 -5.50 -6.08
CA ILE A 56 -4.68 -5.51 -6.29
C ILE A 56 -4.30 -4.57 -7.44
N ASN A 57 -3.44 -3.60 -7.15
CA ASN A 57 -2.95 -2.64 -8.13
C ASN A 57 -1.50 -2.97 -8.47
N PHE A 58 -1.25 -3.47 -9.67
CA PHE A 58 0.10 -3.67 -10.18
C PHE A 58 0.64 -2.37 -10.78
N ILE A 59 1.93 -2.11 -10.56
CA ILE A 59 2.70 -1.10 -11.27
C ILE A 59 3.77 -1.84 -12.07
N ALA A 60 3.65 -1.80 -13.40
CA ALA A 60 4.56 -2.47 -14.32
C ALA A 60 5.36 -1.43 -15.13
N VAL A 61 6.56 -1.79 -15.57
CA VAL A 61 7.44 -0.92 -16.37
C VAL A 61 7.88 -1.68 -17.62
N GLU A 62 7.67 -1.09 -18.79
CA GLU A 62 8.03 -1.70 -20.08
C GLU A 62 9.53 -1.59 -20.34
N LYS A 63 10.10 -0.40 -20.16
CA LYS A 63 11.53 -0.14 -20.37
C LYS A 63 12.24 0.22 -19.07
N TYR A 64 13.15 -0.65 -18.67
CA TYR A 64 14.06 -0.42 -17.53
C TYR A 64 15.25 0.44 -17.96
N ALA A 65 15.91 1.08 -16.98
CA ALA A 65 17.06 1.94 -17.24
C ALA A 65 18.28 1.16 -17.74
N GLU A 66 18.40 -0.09 -17.31
CA GLU A 66 19.47 -1.01 -17.69
C GLU A 66 18.86 -2.22 -18.38
N ASP A 67 19.52 -2.68 -19.44
CA ASP A 67 19.24 -3.97 -20.04
C ASP A 67 20.15 -5.02 -19.38
N ALA A 68 19.53 -6.06 -18.84
CA ALA A 68 20.20 -7.13 -18.13
C ALA A 68 19.88 -8.46 -18.83
N PRO A 69 20.62 -8.83 -19.89
CA PRO A 69 20.40 -10.09 -20.58
C PRO A 69 20.75 -11.26 -19.68
N ILE A 70 19.94 -12.32 -19.77
CA ILE A 70 20.18 -13.61 -19.15
C ILE A 70 21.02 -14.43 -20.14
N PRO A 71 22.28 -14.76 -19.82
CA PRO A 71 23.14 -15.49 -20.73
C PRO A 71 22.53 -16.84 -21.08
N THR A 72 22.67 -17.25 -22.34
CA THR A 72 22.44 -18.64 -22.71
C THR A 72 23.47 -19.51 -22.02
N ALA A 73 23.04 -20.22 -20.98
CA ALA A 73 23.86 -21.06 -20.15
C ALA A 73 23.03 -22.27 -19.71
N TYR A 74 23.71 -23.38 -19.37
CA TYR A 74 23.07 -24.60 -18.90
C TYR A 74 22.00 -25.16 -19.85
N GLU A 75 22.26 -25.15 -21.16
CA GLU A 75 21.32 -25.62 -22.19
C GLU A 75 20.83 -27.06 -21.93
N ASP A 76 21.69 -27.90 -21.34
CA ASP A 76 21.38 -29.28 -20.97
C ASP A 76 20.46 -29.41 -19.73
N LEU A 77 20.18 -28.32 -19.01
CA LEU A 77 19.29 -28.30 -17.84
C LEU A 77 17.93 -27.70 -18.23
N GLU A 78 16.98 -28.57 -18.62
CA GLU A 78 15.62 -28.19 -19.05
C GLU A 78 14.91 -27.21 -18.08
N GLY A 79 15.17 -27.33 -16.77
CA GLY A 79 14.54 -26.48 -15.75
C GLY A 79 15.00 -25.02 -15.72
N VAL A 80 16.09 -24.66 -16.40
CA VAL A 80 16.64 -23.29 -16.42
C VAL A 80 17.01 -22.80 -17.82
N SER A 81 17.19 -23.70 -18.79
CA SER A 81 17.62 -23.35 -20.15
C SER A 81 16.65 -22.42 -20.87
N TYR A 82 15.35 -22.47 -20.54
CA TYR A 82 14.33 -21.59 -21.11
C TYR A 82 14.53 -20.11 -20.76
N LEU A 83 15.33 -19.79 -19.73
CA LEU A 83 15.65 -18.40 -19.36
C LEU A 83 16.72 -17.79 -20.27
N GLY A 84 17.55 -18.63 -20.92
CA GLY A 84 18.64 -18.18 -21.76
C GLY A 84 18.14 -17.42 -22.99
N GLY A 85 18.74 -16.25 -23.26
CA GLY A 85 18.35 -15.40 -24.39
C GLY A 85 17.21 -14.41 -24.08
N HIS A 86 16.63 -14.48 -22.88
CA HIS A 86 15.72 -13.46 -22.36
C HIS A 86 16.47 -12.36 -21.60
N THR A 87 15.75 -11.33 -21.20
CA THR A 87 16.26 -10.30 -20.27
C THR A 87 15.60 -10.44 -18.89
N MET A 88 16.25 -9.90 -17.85
CA MET A 88 15.63 -9.78 -16.53
C MET A 88 14.34 -8.95 -16.57
N ALA A 89 14.25 -7.97 -17.46
CA ALA A 89 13.04 -7.19 -17.68
C ALA A 89 11.88 -8.06 -18.20
N GLU A 90 12.15 -8.89 -19.21
CA GLU A 90 11.17 -9.85 -19.73
C GLU A 90 10.71 -10.83 -18.66
N LEU A 91 11.64 -11.36 -17.84
CA LEU A 91 11.31 -12.25 -16.75
C LEU A 91 10.39 -11.58 -15.72
N ILE A 92 10.74 -10.37 -15.24
CA ILE A 92 9.93 -9.62 -14.27
C ILE A 92 8.53 -9.30 -14.83
N GLN A 93 8.45 -8.93 -16.11
CA GLN A 93 7.17 -8.67 -16.77
C GLN A 93 6.32 -9.94 -16.90
N ALA A 94 6.93 -11.06 -17.29
CA ALA A 94 6.26 -12.34 -17.37
C ALA A 94 5.74 -12.79 -16.01
N GLU A 95 6.52 -12.65 -14.94
CA GLU A 95 6.11 -12.96 -13.58
C GLU A 95 4.94 -12.06 -13.10
N GLN A 96 4.97 -10.76 -13.41
CA GLN A 96 3.87 -9.84 -13.10
C GLN A 96 2.59 -10.25 -13.82
N GLN A 97 2.66 -10.51 -15.14
CA GLN A 97 1.52 -10.91 -15.95
C GLN A 97 0.96 -12.25 -15.49
N ALA A 98 1.81 -13.24 -15.24
CA ALA A 98 1.42 -14.55 -14.72
C ALA A 98 0.67 -14.41 -13.37
N THR A 99 1.17 -13.57 -12.46
CA THR A 99 0.50 -13.31 -11.18
C THR A 99 -0.86 -12.65 -11.39
N ALA A 100 -0.98 -11.66 -12.28
CA ALA A 100 -2.24 -11.00 -12.58
C ALA A 100 -3.27 -11.97 -13.20
N ILE A 101 -2.84 -12.83 -14.13
CA ILE A 101 -3.68 -13.88 -14.74
C ILE A 101 -4.16 -14.85 -13.66
N ALA A 102 -3.26 -15.36 -12.82
CA ALA A 102 -3.61 -16.30 -11.75
C ALA A 102 -4.64 -15.68 -10.79
N LEU A 103 -4.46 -14.41 -10.39
CA LEU A 103 -5.43 -13.70 -9.56
C LEU A 103 -6.79 -13.58 -10.26
N SER A 104 -6.81 -13.22 -11.54
CA SER A 104 -8.06 -13.14 -12.32
C SER A 104 -8.76 -14.50 -12.45
N GLU A 105 -8.01 -15.59 -12.66
CA GLU A 105 -8.54 -16.96 -12.70
C GLU A 105 -9.09 -17.41 -11.33
N ALA A 106 -8.48 -16.95 -10.24
CA ALA A 106 -8.99 -17.12 -8.88
C ALA A 106 -10.15 -16.17 -8.53
N GLY A 107 -10.59 -15.32 -9.47
CA GLY A 107 -11.68 -14.38 -9.29
C GLY A 107 -11.32 -13.13 -8.48
N GLN A 108 -10.03 -12.91 -8.18
CA GLN A 108 -9.54 -11.78 -7.40
C GLN A 108 -9.40 -10.51 -8.27
N PRO A 109 -9.98 -9.37 -7.87
CA PRO A 109 -9.97 -8.18 -8.69
C PRO A 109 -8.57 -7.54 -8.68
N ASN A 110 -8.06 -7.25 -9.87
CA ASN A 110 -6.80 -6.58 -10.04
C ASN A 110 -6.80 -5.63 -11.24
N MET A 111 -5.88 -4.68 -11.25
CA MET A 111 -5.60 -3.79 -12.37
C MET A 111 -4.10 -3.53 -12.49
N THR A 112 -3.65 -3.08 -13.66
CA THR A 112 -2.23 -2.79 -13.92
C THR A 112 -2.05 -1.39 -14.48
N HIS A 113 -1.21 -0.59 -13.84
CA HIS A 113 -0.68 0.66 -14.37
C HIS A 113 0.65 0.35 -15.08
N ILE A 114 0.66 0.48 -16.41
CA ILE A 114 1.84 0.20 -17.23
C ILE A 114 2.56 1.52 -17.52
N PHE A 115 3.81 1.61 -17.09
CA PHE A 115 4.69 2.73 -17.37
C PHE A 115 5.55 2.40 -18.58
N PRO A 116 5.64 3.28 -19.59
CA PRO A 116 6.55 3.05 -20.71
C PRO A 116 8.01 3.05 -20.24
N GLU A 117 8.35 3.95 -19.30
CA GLU A 117 9.64 4.02 -18.63
C GLU A 117 9.48 4.80 -17.31
N ILE A 118 10.49 4.74 -16.43
CA ILE A 118 10.52 5.56 -15.21
C ILE A 118 11.27 6.86 -15.50
N ASN A 119 10.55 7.98 -15.54
CA ASN A 119 11.14 9.31 -15.59
C ASN A 119 10.23 10.32 -14.87
N ALA A 120 10.67 11.57 -14.74
CA ALA A 120 9.91 12.61 -14.04
C ALA A 120 8.52 12.87 -14.67
N PHE A 121 8.39 12.70 -15.98
CA PHE A 121 7.14 12.91 -16.70
C PHE A 121 6.13 11.80 -16.38
N THR A 122 6.51 10.53 -16.50
CA THR A 122 5.63 9.39 -16.22
C THR A 122 5.26 9.29 -14.74
N LEU A 123 6.21 9.61 -13.84
CA LEU A 123 5.93 9.72 -12.40
C LEU A 123 4.94 10.85 -12.09
N GLY A 124 5.09 12.02 -12.71
CA GLY A 124 4.15 13.14 -12.53
C GLY A 124 2.73 12.79 -12.97
N GLN A 125 2.58 12.07 -14.08
CA GLN A 125 1.27 11.56 -14.54
C GLN A 125 0.63 10.63 -13.51
N PHE A 126 1.42 9.70 -12.96
CA PHE A 126 0.93 8.74 -11.98
C PHE A 126 0.53 9.39 -10.65
N PHE A 127 1.35 10.31 -10.14
CA PHE A 127 1.02 11.04 -8.91
C PHE A 127 -0.28 11.82 -9.07
N MET A 128 -0.41 12.58 -10.16
CA MET A 128 -1.64 13.33 -10.44
C MET A 128 -2.86 12.40 -10.57
N LEU A 129 -2.71 11.24 -11.23
CA LEU A 129 -3.78 10.25 -11.34
C LEU A 129 -4.23 9.73 -9.97
N MET A 130 -3.29 9.33 -9.12
CA MET A 130 -3.57 8.79 -7.78
C MET A 130 -4.13 9.85 -6.83
N GLU A 131 -3.65 11.10 -6.90
CA GLU A 131 -4.20 12.24 -6.15
C GLU A 131 -5.65 12.52 -6.57
N MET A 132 -5.92 12.57 -7.88
CA MET A 132 -7.27 12.77 -8.42
C MET A 132 -8.20 11.61 -8.05
N GLN A 133 -7.72 10.36 -8.14
CA GLN A 133 -8.48 9.18 -7.70
C GLN A 133 -8.85 9.29 -6.21
N THR A 134 -7.92 9.73 -5.37
CA THR A 134 -8.15 9.90 -3.94
C THR A 134 -9.17 11.01 -3.66
N ALA A 135 -9.05 12.15 -4.34
CA ALA A 135 -10.02 13.24 -4.22
C ALA A 135 -11.44 12.79 -4.62
N ILE A 136 -11.56 12.10 -5.76
CA ILE A 136 -12.83 11.56 -6.25
C ILE A 136 -13.41 10.52 -5.27
N ALA A 137 -12.58 9.61 -4.75
CA ALA A 137 -13.01 8.65 -3.74
C ALA A 137 -13.54 9.33 -2.47
N GLY A 138 -12.90 10.43 -2.04
CA GLY A 138 -13.38 11.25 -0.92
C GLY A 138 -14.76 11.85 -1.15
N GLU A 139 -15.04 12.34 -2.36
CA GLU A 139 -16.38 12.82 -2.74
C GLU A 139 -17.39 11.66 -2.77
N LEU A 140 -17.03 10.50 -3.31
CA LEU A 140 -17.89 9.31 -3.35
C LEU A 140 -18.23 8.77 -1.95
N TYR A 141 -17.33 8.93 -0.99
CA TYR A 141 -17.54 8.56 0.41
C TYR A 141 -18.22 9.65 1.26
N ASP A 142 -18.50 10.82 0.69
CA ASP A 142 -19.03 11.99 1.40
C ASP A 142 -18.16 12.40 2.61
N ILE A 143 -16.84 12.39 2.46
CA ILE A 143 -15.87 12.78 3.50
C ILE A 143 -14.97 13.92 3.05
N ASN A 144 -14.33 14.58 3.99
CA ASN A 144 -13.22 15.49 3.69
C ASN A 144 -11.93 14.67 3.47
N ALA A 145 -11.41 14.63 2.24
CA ALA A 145 -10.16 13.92 1.92
C ALA A 145 -8.89 14.70 2.30
N PHE A 146 -9.01 15.96 2.74
CA PHE A 146 -7.90 16.91 2.86
C PHE A 146 -7.57 17.30 4.31
N ASP A 147 -8.22 16.69 5.29
CA ASP A 147 -7.89 16.83 6.72
C ASP A 147 -7.33 15.53 7.33
N GLN A 148 -6.84 15.61 8.56
CA GLN A 148 -6.25 14.47 9.28
C GLN A 148 -6.53 14.52 10.80
N PRO A 149 -7.77 14.76 11.27
CA PRO A 149 -8.04 15.03 12.69
C PRO A 149 -7.62 13.89 13.64
N GLY A 150 -7.57 12.65 13.14
CA GLY A 150 -7.21 11.47 13.94
C GLY A 150 -5.78 11.49 14.50
N VAL A 151 -4.84 12.22 13.89
CA VAL A 151 -3.43 12.22 14.32
C VAL A 151 -3.19 13.06 15.58
N GLU A 152 -4.11 14.00 15.88
CA GLU A 152 -3.94 14.95 16.98
C GLU A 152 -3.98 14.27 18.35
N ALA A 153 -4.78 13.20 18.50
CA ALA A 153 -4.84 12.44 19.74
C ALA A 153 -3.47 11.85 20.12
N GLY A 154 -2.72 11.36 19.12
CA GLY A 154 -1.35 10.86 19.32
C GLY A 154 -0.41 11.97 19.80
N LYS A 155 -0.43 13.13 19.13
CA LYS A 155 0.40 14.29 19.50
C LYS A 155 0.13 14.76 20.93
N ILE A 156 -1.15 14.89 21.31
CA ILE A 156 -1.57 15.30 22.65
C ILE A 156 -1.05 14.32 23.71
N ASN A 157 -1.17 13.01 23.46
CA ASN A 157 -0.66 12.00 24.38
C ASN A 157 0.87 12.06 24.50
N THR A 158 1.59 12.25 23.39
CA THR A 158 3.05 12.41 23.39
C THR A 158 3.48 13.64 24.18
N TYR A 159 2.82 14.79 24.01
CA TYR A 159 3.09 15.99 24.79
C TYR A 159 2.88 15.78 26.28
N ALA A 160 1.78 15.11 26.66
CA ALA A 160 1.50 14.77 28.04
C ALA A 160 2.57 13.84 28.63
N LEU A 161 2.94 12.77 27.91
CA LEU A 161 3.94 11.80 28.36
C LEU A 161 5.33 12.42 28.55
N LEU A 162 5.73 13.33 27.66
CA LEU A 162 7.00 14.05 27.74
C LEU A 162 6.98 15.25 28.72
N GLY A 163 5.86 15.49 29.42
CA GLY A 163 5.77 16.54 30.43
C GLY A 163 5.74 17.96 29.86
N ARG A 164 5.21 18.14 28.64
CA ARG A 164 5.03 19.47 28.06
C ARG A 164 4.05 20.27 28.91
N ARG A 165 4.46 21.47 29.34
CA ARG A 165 3.62 22.40 30.12
C ARG A 165 2.26 22.61 29.43
N GLY A 166 1.17 22.51 30.20
CA GLY A 166 -0.20 22.65 29.70
C GLY A 166 -0.90 21.33 29.34
N PHE A 167 -0.21 20.19 29.50
CA PHE A 167 -0.77 18.85 29.29
C PHE A 167 -0.79 18.00 30.58
N ASP A 168 -0.66 18.64 31.73
CA ASP A 168 -0.51 17.98 33.04
C ASP A 168 -1.72 17.14 33.43
N GLU A 169 -2.94 17.65 33.19
CA GLU A 169 -4.19 16.90 33.42
C GLU A 169 -4.26 15.64 32.55
N ARG A 170 -3.87 15.76 31.26
CA ARG A 170 -3.83 14.62 30.35
C ARG A 170 -2.80 13.59 30.80
N ARG A 171 -1.64 14.04 31.30
CA ARG A 171 -0.59 13.16 31.85
C ARG A 171 -1.10 12.38 33.06
N ALA A 172 -1.80 13.04 33.97
CA ALA A 172 -2.40 12.40 35.14
C ALA A 172 -3.47 11.36 34.72
N ALA A 173 -4.31 11.70 33.74
CA ALA A 173 -5.33 10.78 33.22
C ALA A 173 -4.71 9.52 32.56
N ILE A 174 -3.61 9.67 31.82
CA ILE A 174 -2.88 8.52 31.23
C ILE A 174 -2.33 7.62 32.35
N ALA A 175 -1.71 8.18 33.38
CA ALA A 175 -1.15 7.43 34.49
C ALA A 175 -2.23 6.63 35.26
N ALA A 176 -3.38 7.26 35.52
CA ALA A 176 -4.51 6.60 36.17
C ALA A 176 -5.07 5.44 35.31
N ARG A 177 -5.12 5.62 33.99
CA ARG A 177 -5.58 4.57 33.06
C ARG A 177 -4.61 3.40 32.99
N ALA A 178 -3.30 3.65 32.97
CA ALA A 178 -2.28 2.61 32.95
C ALA A 178 -2.32 1.74 34.21
N GLN A 179 -2.60 2.34 35.37
CA GLN A 179 -2.80 1.62 36.64
C GLN A 179 -4.10 0.80 36.66
N ALA A 180 -5.06 1.10 35.78
CA ALA A 180 -6.34 0.43 35.65
C ALA A 180 -6.39 -0.60 34.51
N LEU A 181 -5.29 -0.81 33.76
CA LEU A 181 -5.25 -1.84 32.73
C LEU A 181 -5.20 -3.23 33.38
N ASP A 182 -6.08 -4.11 32.90
CA ASP A 182 -6.11 -5.52 33.26
C ASP A 182 -4.76 -6.17 32.93
N ALA A 183 -4.20 -6.94 33.87
CA ALA A 183 -2.90 -7.60 33.77
C ALA A 183 -2.75 -8.56 32.57
N ARG A 184 -3.84 -8.83 31.84
CA ARG A 184 -3.85 -9.64 30.60
C ARG A 184 -3.37 -8.89 29.35
N TRP A 185 -3.22 -7.56 29.41
CA TRP A 185 -2.71 -6.77 28.28
C TRP A 185 -1.25 -6.38 28.52
N VAL A 186 -0.38 -6.75 27.59
CA VAL A 186 1.00 -6.24 27.54
C VAL A 186 0.97 -4.98 26.67
N VAL A 187 1.33 -3.85 27.25
CA VAL A 187 1.50 -2.56 26.57
C VAL A 187 2.97 -2.25 26.44
#